data_AF-A0A1I3PGX0-F1
#
_entry.id   AF-A0A1I3PGX0-F1
#
_cell.length_a   1.000
_cell.length_b   1.000
_cell.length_c   1.000
_cell.angle_alpha   90.00
_cell.angle_beta   90.00
_cell.angle_gamma   90.00
#
_symmetry.space_group_name_H-M   'P 1'
#
loop_
_entity.id
_entity.type
_entity.pdbx_description
1 polymer ?
#
loop_
_entity_poly.entity_id
_entity_poly.type
_entity_poly.pdbx_seq_one_letter_code
_entity_poly.pdbx_strand_id
1 'polypeptide(L)'
;MPIKTVEIIVFSIIGLLILLNLLLNINKYKNDTINVVIKNWSHNKYFFITFVWGVFGGHFFLGSKKPVLDIFITHWEIPPIALVLIVIIMIIYGRKLPKDLIIKTKHQVLLLISGLLFGHFIWSQRHEEFINFALNN
;
A
#
# COMPACT_ATOMS: atom_id res chain seq x y z
N MET A 1 -6.82 -1.73 21.69
CA MET A 1 -7.93 -2.41 21.00
C MET A 1 -7.62 -3.90 21.02
N PRO A 2 -8.54 -4.80 21.41
CA PRO A 2 -8.24 -6.22 21.41
C PRO A 2 -8.01 -6.71 19.97
N ILE A 3 -7.06 -7.62 19.78
CA ILE A 3 -6.66 -8.17 18.46
C ILE A 3 -7.88 -8.62 17.64
N LYS A 4 -8.86 -9.24 18.31
CA LYS A 4 -10.15 -9.66 17.72
C LYS A 4 -10.92 -8.53 17.05
N THR A 5 -10.88 -7.32 17.57
CA THR A 5 -11.59 -6.18 16.97
C THR A 5 -10.94 -5.73 15.68
N VAL A 6 -9.60 -5.69 15.63
CA VAL A 6 -8.85 -5.32 14.41
C VAL A 6 -9.08 -6.38 13.33
N GLU A 7 -9.01 -7.67 13.69
CA GLU A 7 -9.30 -8.77 12.77
C GLU A 7 -10.71 -8.69 12.18
N ILE A 8 -11.73 -8.48 13.02
CA ILE A 8 -13.12 -8.32 12.56
C ILE A 8 -13.24 -7.15 11.57
N ILE A 9 -12.62 -6.01 11.88
CA ILE A 9 -12.64 -4.84 10.99
C ILE A 9 -11.97 -5.18 9.64
N VAL A 10 -10.78 -5.76 9.67
CA VAL A 10 -10.02 -6.12 8.46
C VAL A 10 -10.80 -7.11 7.59
N PHE A 11 -11.32 -8.19 8.18
CA PHE A 11 -12.10 -9.18 7.43
C PHE A 11 -13.40 -8.59 6.89
N SER A 12 -14.07 -7.70 7.65
CA SER A 12 -15.28 -7.04 7.18
C SER A 12 -15.00 -6.12 5.99
N ILE A 13 -13.90 -5.38 6.00
CA ILE A 13 -13.50 -4.51 4.88
C ILE A 13 -13.16 -5.35 3.65
N ILE A 14 -12.36 -6.41 3.81
CA ILE A 14 -12.02 -7.32 2.69
C ILE A 14 -13.28 -7.96 2.13
N GLY A 15 -14.17 -8.48 2.98
CA GLY A 15 -15.43 -9.08 2.58
C GLY A 15 -16.34 -8.10 1.84
N LEU A 16 -16.44 -6.85 2.33
CA LEU A 16 -17.20 -5.80 1.66
C LEU A 16 -16.64 -5.45 0.29
N LEU A 17 -15.30 -5.35 0.15
CA LEU A 17 -14.66 -5.10 -1.14
C LEU A 17 -14.95 -6.21 -2.14
N ILE A 18 -14.87 -7.48 -1.71
CA ILE A 18 -15.20 -8.63 -2.55
C ILE A 18 -16.67 -8.59 -2.97
N LEU A 19 -17.59 -8.38 -2.01
CA LEU A 19 -19.03 -8.29 -2.27
C LEU A 19 -19.36 -7.17 -3.26
N LEU A 20 -18.81 -5.98 -3.04
CA LEU A 20 -19.03 -4.83 -3.90
C LEU A 20 -18.50 -5.09 -5.32
N ASN A 21 -17.35 -5.75 -5.43
CA ASN A 21 -16.79 -6.15 -6.72
C ASN A 21 -17.66 -7.19 -7.45
N LEU A 22 -18.24 -8.15 -6.72
CA LEU A 22 -19.20 -9.12 -7.27
C LEU A 22 -20.48 -8.44 -7.77
N LEU A 23 -21.06 -7.54 -6.97
CA LEU A 23 -22.25 -6.78 -7.36
C LEU A 23 -22.01 -5.94 -8.61
N LEU A 24 -20.87 -5.25 -8.66
CA LEU A 24 -20.48 -4.43 -9.82
C LEU A 24 -20.18 -5.27 -11.07
N ASN A 25 -19.75 -6.52 -10.90
CA ASN A 25 -19.51 -7.42 -12.03
C ASN A 25 -20.81 -7.87 -12.72
N ILE A 26 -21.96 -7.79 -12.03
CA ILE A 26 -23.30 -8.10 -12.58
C ILE A 26 -23.91 -6.86 -13.25
N ASN A 27 -23.30 -5.68 -13.10
CA ASN A 27 -23.78 -4.44 -13.69
C ASN A 27 -23.83 -4.52 -15.23
N LYS A 28 -24.78 -3.80 -15.82
CA LYS A 28 -24.97 -3.73 -17.29
C LYS A 28 -23.75 -3.14 -18.00
N TYR A 29 -22.96 -2.33 -17.29
CA TYR A 29 -21.75 -1.70 -17.81
C TYR A 29 -20.55 -2.64 -17.68
N LYS A 30 -20.04 -3.11 -18.83
CA LYS A 30 -18.83 -3.95 -18.87
C LYS A 30 -17.65 -3.21 -18.25
N ASN A 31 -16.89 -3.92 -17.42
CA ASN A 31 -15.65 -3.44 -16.79
C ASN A 31 -15.83 -2.28 -15.80
N ASP A 32 -17.04 -2.06 -15.26
CA ASP A 32 -17.33 -1.06 -14.24
C ASP A 32 -17.16 -1.62 -12.82
N THR A 33 -16.02 -2.25 -12.56
CA THR A 33 -15.71 -2.83 -11.25
C THR A 33 -14.60 -2.04 -10.57
N ILE A 34 -14.55 -2.08 -9.23
CA ILE A 34 -13.52 -1.40 -8.44
C ILE A 34 -12.11 -1.81 -8.91
N ASN A 35 -11.91 -3.09 -9.19
CA ASN A 35 -10.63 -3.60 -9.65
C ASN A 35 -10.21 -2.98 -10.99
N VAL A 36 -11.15 -2.82 -11.93
CA VAL A 36 -10.85 -2.18 -13.21
C VAL A 36 -10.57 -0.69 -13.03
N VAL A 37 -11.36 0.00 -12.19
CA VAL A 37 -11.16 1.43 -11.91
C VAL A 37 -9.77 1.67 -11.32
N ILE A 38 -9.39 0.91 -10.29
CA ILE A 38 -8.06 1.01 -9.66
C ILE A 38 -6.95 0.70 -10.66
N LYS A 39 -7.11 -0.35 -11.48
CA LYS A 39 -6.15 -0.70 -12.54
C LYS A 39 -5.97 0.44 -13.55
N ASN A 40 -7.06 1.07 -13.99
CA ASN A 40 -6.99 2.15 -14.96
C ASN A 40 -6.34 3.41 -14.35
N TRP A 41 -6.60 3.68 -13.08
CA TRP A 41 -5.95 4.76 -12.35
C TRP A 41 -4.45 4.52 -12.19
N SER A 42 -4.05 3.32 -11.76
CA SER A 42 -2.64 2.96 -11.57
C SER A 42 -1.85 2.94 -12.88
N HIS A 43 -2.48 2.68 -14.02
CA HIS A 43 -1.83 2.70 -15.32
C HIS A 43 -1.54 4.10 -15.88
N ASN A 44 -2.04 5.16 -15.26
CA ASN A 44 -1.96 6.53 -15.79
C ASN A 44 -1.46 7.50 -14.70
N LYS A 45 -2.04 8.71 -14.60
CA LYS A 45 -1.69 9.78 -13.65
C LYS A 45 -1.67 9.38 -12.18
N TYR A 46 -2.23 8.23 -11.81
CA TYR A 46 -2.23 7.71 -10.44
C TYR A 46 -1.34 6.46 -10.27
N PHE A 47 -0.27 6.34 -11.06
CA PHE A 47 0.73 5.26 -10.93
C PHE A 47 1.36 5.12 -9.55
N PHE A 48 1.31 6.16 -8.71
CA PHE A 48 1.72 6.09 -7.30
C PHE A 48 0.97 5.02 -6.51
N ILE A 49 -0.25 4.64 -6.92
CA ILE A 49 -1.04 3.58 -6.29
C ILE A 49 -0.23 2.27 -6.25
N THR A 50 0.47 1.92 -7.31
CA THR A 50 1.29 0.71 -7.38
C THR A 50 2.47 0.74 -6.41
N PHE A 51 3.11 1.91 -6.27
CA PHE A 51 4.17 2.10 -5.28
C PHE A 51 3.64 1.95 -3.85
N VAL A 52 2.50 2.58 -3.53
CA VAL A 52 1.86 2.49 -2.19
C VAL A 52 1.48 1.05 -1.84
N TRP A 53 0.94 0.29 -2.80
CA TRP A 53 0.69 -1.14 -2.60
C TRP A 53 1.97 -1.92 -2.29
N GLY A 54 3.07 -1.58 -2.97
CA GLY A 54 4.39 -2.13 -2.64
C GLY A 54 4.77 -1.82 -1.20
N VAL A 55 4.67 -0.55 -0.78
CA VAL A 55 5.01 -0.11 0.58
C VAL A 55 4.22 -0.85 1.64
N PHE A 56 2.90 -0.95 1.50
CA PHE A 56 2.09 -1.72 2.44
C PHE A 56 2.41 -3.21 2.39
N GLY A 57 2.70 -3.75 1.21
CA GLY A 57 3.20 -5.10 1.02
C GLY A 57 4.45 -5.37 1.87
N GLY A 58 5.45 -4.50 1.73
CA GLY A 58 6.71 -4.60 2.47
C GLY A 58 6.52 -4.40 3.98
N HIS A 59 5.78 -3.37 4.38
CA HIS A 59 5.56 -3.02 5.78
C HIS A 59 4.82 -4.13 6.54
N PHE A 60 3.68 -4.59 6.01
CA PHE A 60 2.79 -5.52 6.74
C PHE A 60 3.15 -6.99 6.57
N PHE A 61 3.66 -7.40 5.41
CA PHE A 61 3.87 -8.83 5.11
C PHE A 61 5.33 -9.24 5.13
N LEU A 62 6.24 -8.28 4.96
CA LEU A 62 7.68 -8.51 4.96
C LEU A 62 8.34 -7.66 6.04
N GLY A 63 7.73 -7.50 7.21
CA GLY A 63 8.40 -6.81 8.31
C GLY A 63 9.76 -7.43 8.64
N SER A 64 10.80 -6.61 8.69
CA SER A 64 12.11 -6.93 9.26
C SER A 64 12.18 -6.53 10.74
N LYS A 65 13.00 -7.24 11.53
CA LYS A 65 13.20 -6.95 12.96
C LYS A 65 13.77 -5.55 13.22
N LYS A 66 14.58 -5.04 12.30
CA LYS A 66 15.28 -3.77 12.40
C LYS A 66 15.28 -3.05 11.05
N PRO A 67 14.87 -1.78 10.96
CA PRO A 67 15.00 -1.00 9.73
C PRO A 67 16.48 -0.81 9.37
N VAL A 68 16.74 -0.47 8.10
CA VAL A 68 18.09 -0.37 7.54
C VAL A 68 18.95 0.72 8.20
N LEU A 69 18.31 1.77 8.72
CA LEU A 69 18.98 2.84 9.46
C LEU A 69 18.39 2.99 10.86
N ASP A 70 19.29 3.17 11.84
CA ASP A 70 18.92 3.31 13.26
C ASP A 70 18.05 4.55 13.53
N ILE A 71 18.16 5.60 12.70
CA ILE A 71 17.31 6.79 12.82
C ILE A 71 15.82 6.46 12.69
N PHE A 72 15.45 5.46 11.89
CA PHE A 72 14.06 5.01 11.74
C PHE A 72 13.59 4.16 12.92
N ILE A 73 14.50 3.77 13.81
CA ILE A 73 14.18 3.12 15.09
C ILE A 73 13.72 4.19 16.08
N THR A 74 14.55 5.22 16.25
CA THR A 74 14.30 6.32 17.18
C THR A 74 13.13 7.20 16.75
N HIS A 75 12.97 7.43 15.45
CA HIS A 75 11.96 8.29 14.87
C HIS A 75 11.04 7.49 13.95
N TRP A 76 10.08 6.78 14.54
CA TRP A 76 9.13 5.92 13.84
C TRP A 76 8.18 6.72 12.92
N GLU A 77 8.03 8.02 13.17
CA GLU A 77 7.23 8.96 12.40
C GLU A 77 7.89 9.37 11.06
N ILE A 78 9.21 9.26 10.93
CA ILE A 78 9.93 9.69 9.73
C ILE A 78 9.53 8.87 8.49
N PRO A 79 9.52 7.52 8.51
CA PRO A 79 9.10 6.75 7.35
C PRO A 79 7.71 7.07 6.79
N PRO A 80 6.62 7.15 7.59
CA PRO A 80 5.31 7.52 7.06
C PRO A 80 5.26 8.97 6.56
N ILE A 81 5.98 9.92 7.19
CA ILE A 81 6.08 11.30 6.68
C ILE A 81 6.78 11.33 5.31
N ALA A 82 7.90 10.61 5.18
CA ALA A 82 8.64 10.49 3.93
C ALA A 82 7.78 9.86 2.83
N LEU A 83 6.99 8.83 3.16
CA LEU A 83 6.04 8.22 2.25
C LEU A 83 5.03 9.24 1.72
N VAL A 84 4.43 10.04 2.61
CA VAL A 84 3.46 11.08 2.22
C VAL A 84 4.11 12.08 1.26
N LEU A 85 5.34 12.54 1.55
CA LEU A 85 6.07 13.46 0.67
C LEU A 85 6.35 12.84 -0.71
N ILE A 86 6.82 11.59 -0.77
CA ILE A 86 7.06 10.86 -2.02
C ILE A 86 5.76 10.75 -2.83
N VAL A 87 4.66 10.38 -2.20
CA VAL A 87 3.35 10.25 -2.86
C VAL A 87 2.87 11.59 -3.40
N ILE A 88 3.00 12.69 -2.65
CA ILE A 88 2.65 14.04 -3.11
C ILE A 88 3.47 14.39 -4.37
N ILE A 89 4.78 14.15 -4.35
CA ILE A 89 5.66 14.40 -5.51
C ILE A 89 5.20 13.58 -6.73
N MET A 90 4.90 12.29 -6.53
CA MET A 90 4.41 11.42 -7.61
C MET A 90 3.04 11.88 -8.15
N ILE A 91 2.14 12.37 -7.29
CA ILE A 91 0.85 12.93 -7.72
C ILE A 91 1.07 14.21 -8.56
N ILE A 92 1.94 15.11 -8.11
CA ILE A 92 2.27 16.34 -8.85
C ILE A 92 2.87 15.99 -10.21
N TYR A 93 3.80 15.04 -10.25
CA TYR A 93 4.39 14.55 -11.49
C TYR A 93 3.34 13.89 -12.39
N GLY A 94 2.51 13.00 -11.85
CA GLY A 94 1.45 12.30 -12.57
C GLY A 94 0.43 13.24 -13.20
N ARG A 95 0.11 14.38 -12.57
CA ARG A 95 -0.76 15.43 -13.13
C ARG A 95 -0.17 16.13 -14.35
N LYS A 96 1.16 16.14 -14.52
CA LYS A 96 1.85 16.75 -15.66
C LYS A 96 2.00 15.79 -16.85
N LEU A 97 1.73 14.50 -16.65
CA LEU A 97 1.82 13.50 -17.72
C LEU A 97 0.66 13.64 -18.72
N PRO A 98 0.86 13.26 -20.00
CA PRO A 98 -0.21 13.17 -20.97
C PRO A 98 -1.34 12.26 -20.47
N LYS A 99 -2.60 12.65 -20.69
CA LYS A 99 -3.77 11.90 -20.20
C LYS A 99 -3.93 10.52 -20.85
N ASP A 100 -3.32 10.33 -22.01
CA ASP A 100 -3.29 9.09 -22.79
C ASP A 100 -2.04 8.24 -22.49
N LEU A 101 -1.11 8.73 -21.66
CA LEU A 101 0.07 7.97 -21.31
C LEU A 101 -0.29 6.75 -20.47
N ILE A 102 0.07 5.57 -20.98
CA ILE A 102 -0.04 4.31 -20.27
C ILE A 102 1.34 3.90 -19.75
N ILE A 103 1.47 3.84 -18.42
CA ILE A 103 2.67 3.37 -17.74
C ILE A 103 2.84 1.86 -18.00
N LYS A 104 3.89 1.53 -18.77
CA LYS A 104 4.19 0.14 -19.15
C LYS A 104 4.38 -0.77 -17.94
N THR A 105 4.01 -2.04 -18.06
CA THR A 105 4.12 -3.07 -17.02
C THR A 105 5.49 -3.09 -16.34
N LYS A 106 6.59 -2.96 -17.08
CA LYS A 106 7.94 -2.94 -16.51
C LYS A 106 8.13 -1.83 -15.46
N HIS A 107 7.55 -0.65 -15.67
CA HIS A 107 7.62 0.46 -14.71
C HIS A 107 6.69 0.22 -13.53
N GLN A 108 5.52 -0.41 -13.75
CA GLN A 108 4.64 -0.83 -12.65
C GLN A 108 5.34 -1.83 -11.73
N VAL A 109 6.05 -2.80 -12.30
CA VAL A 109 6.85 -3.77 -11.53
C VAL A 109 7.97 -3.06 -10.76
N LEU A 110 8.69 -2.13 -11.39
CA LEU A 110 9.71 -1.34 -10.69
C LEU A 110 9.13 -0.50 -9.55
N LEU A 111 7.97 0.15 -9.76
CA LEU A 111 7.26 0.89 -8.72
C LEU A 111 6.87 -0.02 -7.56
N LEU A 112 6.29 -1.18 -7.86
CA LEU A 112 5.89 -2.17 -6.86
C LEU A 112 7.10 -2.63 -6.03
N ILE A 113 8.19 -3.01 -6.70
CA ILE A 113 9.43 -3.47 -6.04
C ILE A 113 10.02 -2.33 -5.20
N SER A 114 10.12 -1.11 -5.73
CA SER A 114 10.64 0.04 -4.96
C SER A 114 9.80 0.36 -3.73
N GLY A 115 8.47 0.25 -3.84
CA GLY A 115 7.56 0.39 -2.71
C GLY A 115 7.79 -0.72 -1.69
N LEU A 116 7.87 -1.96 -2.14
CA LEU A 116 8.13 -3.12 -1.29
C LEU A 116 9.44 -2.98 -0.53
N LEU A 117 10.52 -2.56 -1.18
CA LEU A 117 11.80 -2.28 -0.53
C LEU A 117 11.68 -1.15 0.50
N PHE A 118 10.94 -0.08 0.19
CA PHE A 118 10.68 0.99 1.16
C PHE A 118 9.93 0.47 2.39
N GLY A 119 8.86 -0.29 2.20
CA GLY A 119 8.10 -0.90 3.29
C GLY A 119 8.93 -1.88 4.11
N HIS A 120 9.74 -2.70 3.46
CA HIS A 120 10.56 -3.73 4.13
C HIS A 120 11.74 -3.15 4.92
N PHE A 121 12.47 -2.20 4.33
CA PHE A 121 13.73 -1.68 4.88
C PHE A 121 13.59 -0.36 5.63
N ILE A 122 12.69 0.53 5.21
CA ILE A 122 12.58 1.90 5.76
C ILE A 122 11.44 1.96 6.77
N TRP A 123 10.23 1.58 6.35
CA TRP A 123 9.06 1.55 7.22
C TRP A 123 8.72 0.12 7.64
N SER A 124 9.64 -0.60 8.25
CA SER A 124 9.39 -1.99 8.65
C SER A 124 8.43 -2.11 9.84
N GLN A 125 7.52 -3.09 9.82
CA GLN A 125 6.75 -3.45 11.02
C GLN A 125 7.63 -4.27 11.98
N ARG A 126 7.83 -3.74 13.19
CA ARG A 126 8.64 -4.37 14.23
C ARG A 126 7.82 -5.42 14.97
N HIS A 127 7.91 -6.69 14.56
CA HIS A 127 7.14 -7.75 15.19
C HIS A 127 7.60 -8.10 16.62
N GLU A 128 8.84 -7.79 17.01
CA GLU A 128 9.38 -8.17 18.33
C GLU A 128 8.82 -7.33 19.50
N GLU A 129 8.53 -6.03 19.30
CA GLU A 129 7.94 -5.20 20.36
C GLU A 129 6.51 -5.66 20.70
N PHE A 130 5.74 -6.12 19.71
CA PHE A 130 4.37 -6.61 19.91
C PHE A 130 4.31 -7.98 20.57
N ILE A 131 5.23 -8.90 20.22
CA ILE A 131 5.32 -10.23 20.84
C ILE A 131 5.72 -10.11 22.31
N ASN A 132 6.71 -9.28 22.64
CA ASN A 132 7.12 -9.07 24.03
C ASN A 132 6.04 -8.36 24.87
N PHE A 133 5.27 -7.44 24.27
CA PHE A 133 4.14 -6.81 24.93
C PHE A 133 2.97 -7.78 25.18
N ALA A 134 2.70 -8.70 24.24
CA ALA A 134 1.60 -9.67 24.32
C ALA A 134 1.92 -10.94 25.15
N LEU A 135 3.19 -11.24 25.39
CA LEU A 135 3.61 -12.37 26.23
C LEU A 135 3.90 -11.97 27.69
N ASN A 136 4.15 -10.68 27.95
CA ASN A 136 4.45 -10.16 29.30
C ASN A 136 3.29 -9.37 29.94
N ASN A 137 2.13 -9.31 29.28
CA ASN A 137 0.85 -8.80 29.83
C ASN A 137 -0.27 -9.79 29.50
#